data_AF-A0A964NZY9-F1
#
_entry.id   AF-A0A964NZY9-F1
#
_cell.length_a   1.000
_cell.length_b   1.000
_cell.length_c   1.000
_cell.angle_alpha   90.00
_cell.angle_beta   90.00
_cell.angle_gamma   90.00
#
_symmetry.space_group_name_H-M   'P 1'
#
loop_
_entity.id
_entity.type
_entity.pdbx_description
1 polymer ?
#
loop_
_entity_poly.entity_id
_entity_poly.type
_entity_poly.pdbx_seq_one_letter_code
_entity_poly.pdbx_strand_id
1 'polypeptide(L)'
;MMEITSGDTAWLLTSSALVLFMTPGLAFFYGGMVRAKNMLAMLMMNFVAMGLITIVWIAVGASLAFSGTGKFIGDLDLAGLMDVGLGNEIFSANPIPDTVFLMFQLMFAIITPALIAGAVAERMKFTAWVVFIVIWSIVVYSPMAHWVWGGGFIATQVKAVDFAGGLVVHINAGAAALALVLVLGPRVGWGKQVIRPHSLPLTILGAGMLWFGWFGFNSGSALGASPIAGQAFMTTHVAAAVAATAWMLAEVMSNGKPTTLGFVSGGVA
;
A
#
# COMPACT_ATOMS: atom_id res chain seq x y z
N MET A 1 -18.35 22.99 -11.75
CA MET A 1 -17.24 22.38 -11.00
C MET A 1 -17.42 22.73 -9.54
N MET A 2 -17.19 21.77 -8.63
CA MET A 2 -17.16 22.06 -7.19
C MET A 2 -15.97 23.00 -6.91
N GLU A 3 -16.14 23.97 -6.03
CA GLU A 3 -15.07 24.89 -5.66
C GLU A 3 -14.00 24.13 -4.87
N ILE A 4 -12.73 24.23 -5.27
CA ILE A 4 -11.62 23.57 -4.57
C ILE A 4 -11.55 24.07 -3.13
N THR A 5 -11.53 23.16 -2.16
CA THR A 5 -11.39 23.56 -0.75
C THR A 5 -9.95 23.41 -0.28
N SER A 6 -9.47 24.44 0.42
CA SER A 6 -8.13 24.41 1.03
C SER A 6 -8.03 23.34 2.12
N GLY A 7 -9.13 23.06 2.83
CA GLY A 7 -9.20 22.04 3.87
C GLY A 7 -9.04 20.61 3.33
N ASP A 8 -9.79 20.26 2.29
CA ASP A 8 -9.71 18.93 1.67
C ASP A 8 -8.34 18.72 1.01
N THR A 9 -7.84 19.77 0.34
CA THR A 9 -6.52 19.76 -0.28
C THR A 9 -5.40 19.56 0.75
N ALA A 10 -5.42 20.32 1.86
CA ALA A 10 -4.43 20.19 2.93
C ALA A 10 -4.49 18.80 3.60
N TRP A 11 -5.70 18.27 3.79
CA TRP A 11 -5.89 16.93 4.34
C TRP A 11 -5.30 15.84 3.43
N LEU A 12 -5.49 15.94 2.11
CA LEU A 12 -4.95 14.95 1.17
C LEU A 12 -3.44 15.05 0.97
N LEU A 13 -2.86 16.25 0.98
CA LEU A 13 -1.40 16.43 0.98
C LEU A 13 -0.78 15.80 2.23
N THR A 14 -1.39 16.03 3.40
CA THR A 14 -0.96 15.43 4.67
C THR A 14 -1.11 13.91 4.62
N SER A 15 -2.26 13.41 4.15
CA SER A 15 -2.54 11.99 4.01
C SER A 15 -1.55 11.31 3.05
N SER A 16 -1.18 11.96 1.95
CA SER A 16 -0.16 11.47 1.01
C SER A 16 1.19 11.28 1.70
N ALA A 17 1.63 12.27 2.50
CA ALA A 17 2.86 12.16 3.27
C ALA A 17 2.81 11.03 4.31
N LEU A 18 1.67 10.87 4.99
CA LEU A 18 1.42 9.76 5.93
C LEU A 18 1.52 8.40 5.24
N VAL A 19 0.88 8.23 4.08
CA VAL A 19 0.93 6.98 3.31
C VAL A 19 2.33 6.70 2.79
N LEU A 20 3.04 7.71 2.28
CA LEU A 20 4.43 7.55 1.84
C LEU A 20 5.32 7.05 2.99
N PHE A 21 5.11 7.57 4.20
CA PHE A 21 5.85 7.19 5.41
C PHE A 21 5.63 5.74 5.83
N MET A 22 4.53 5.11 5.42
CA MET A 22 4.30 3.68 5.63
C MET A 22 5.29 2.81 4.84
N THR A 23 5.84 3.27 3.72
CA THR A 23 6.78 2.47 2.91
C THR A 23 8.12 2.24 3.64
N PRO A 24 8.78 3.27 4.22
CA PRO A 24 9.84 3.06 5.20
C PRO A 24 9.39 2.22 6.41
N GLY A 25 8.12 2.35 6.83
CA GLY A 25 7.54 1.54 7.90
C GLY A 25 7.59 0.05 7.58
N LEU A 26 7.17 -0.36 6.38
CA LEU A 26 7.30 -1.74 5.89
C LEU A 26 8.76 -2.19 5.80
N ALA A 27 9.64 -1.30 5.39
CA ALA A 27 11.07 -1.57 5.29
C ALA A 27 11.66 -1.95 6.66
N PHE A 28 11.29 -1.24 7.73
CA PHE A 28 11.69 -1.60 9.10
C PHE A 28 10.92 -2.80 9.65
N PHE A 29 9.62 -2.89 9.36
CA PHE A 29 8.76 -3.98 9.83
C PHE A 29 9.28 -5.34 9.36
N TYR A 30 9.41 -5.51 8.03
CA TYR A 30 10.00 -6.71 7.44
C TYR A 30 11.51 -6.79 7.66
N GLY A 31 12.21 -5.65 7.68
CA GLY A 31 13.64 -5.58 7.98
C GLY A 31 13.99 -6.28 9.28
N GLY A 32 13.32 -5.92 10.38
CA GLY A 32 13.52 -6.54 11.69
C GLY A 32 13.25 -8.06 11.72
N MET A 33 12.36 -8.54 10.83
CA MET A 33 12.00 -9.96 10.71
C MET A 33 12.94 -10.79 9.83
N VAL A 34 13.74 -10.18 8.95
CA VAL A 34 14.75 -10.89 8.16
C VAL A 34 16.05 -11.10 8.95
N ARG A 35 16.97 -11.91 8.42
CA ARG A 35 18.32 -12.05 9.01
C ARG A 35 19.09 -10.74 8.86
N ALA A 36 19.94 -10.41 9.83
CA ALA A 36 20.69 -9.15 9.86
C ALA A 36 21.43 -8.84 8.55
N LYS A 37 22.05 -9.85 7.93
CA LYS A 37 22.76 -9.72 6.64
C LYS A 37 21.89 -9.24 5.47
N ASN A 38 20.56 -9.35 5.59
CA ASN A 38 19.59 -9.00 4.56
C ASN A 38 18.80 -7.71 4.88
N MET A 39 19.09 -7.05 6.00
CA MET A 39 18.42 -5.81 6.41
C MET A 39 18.56 -4.72 5.34
N LEU A 40 19.78 -4.47 4.86
CA LEU A 40 20.03 -3.46 3.82
C LEU A 40 19.31 -3.78 2.51
N ALA A 41 19.24 -5.07 2.13
CA ALA A 41 18.50 -5.48 0.95
C ALA A 41 16.99 -5.20 1.09
N MET A 42 16.41 -5.46 2.27
CA MET A 42 15.01 -5.15 2.56
C MET A 42 14.73 -3.65 2.48
N LEU A 43 15.60 -2.81 3.06
CA LEU A 43 15.50 -1.35 2.94
C LEU A 43 15.54 -0.93 1.47
N MET A 44 16.52 -1.39 0.70
CA MET A 44 16.66 -1.02 -0.71
C MET A 44 15.47 -1.46 -1.55
N MET A 45 14.88 -2.64 -1.29
CA MET A 45 13.69 -3.11 -2.01
C MET A 45 12.46 -2.20 -1.81
N ASN A 46 12.32 -1.57 -0.63
CA ASN A 46 11.22 -0.66 -0.33
C ASN A 46 11.50 0.75 -0.87
N PHE A 47 12.72 1.28 -0.66
CA PHE A 47 13.09 2.62 -1.13
C PHE A 47 13.15 2.70 -2.66
N VAL A 48 13.59 1.64 -3.35
CA VAL A 48 13.57 1.62 -4.82
C VAL A 48 12.14 1.66 -5.35
N ALA A 49 11.16 1.08 -4.64
CA ALA A 49 9.76 1.16 -5.02
C ALA A 49 9.25 2.60 -4.98
N MET A 50 9.64 3.40 -3.99
CA MET A 50 9.26 4.82 -3.91
C MET A 50 9.69 5.60 -5.17
N GLY A 51 10.93 5.40 -5.64
CA GLY A 51 11.42 6.10 -6.84
C GLY A 51 10.88 5.52 -8.14
N LEU A 52 11.01 4.19 -8.31
CA LEU A 52 10.72 3.53 -9.57
C LEU A 52 9.22 3.49 -9.88
N ILE A 53 8.37 3.23 -8.88
CA ILE A 53 6.92 3.22 -9.09
C ILE A 53 6.41 4.64 -9.35
N THR A 54 7.02 5.67 -8.77
CA THR A 54 6.71 7.07 -9.13
C THR A 54 6.96 7.34 -10.60
N ILE A 55 8.10 6.91 -11.14
CA ILE A 55 8.41 7.07 -12.57
C ILE A 55 7.39 6.32 -13.44
N VAL A 56 7.10 5.06 -13.10
CA VAL A 56 6.13 4.24 -13.84
C VAL A 56 4.73 4.84 -13.78
N TRP A 57 4.33 5.36 -12.62
CA TRP A 57 3.03 5.99 -12.41
C TRP A 57 2.84 7.21 -13.28
N ILE A 58 3.81 8.12 -13.26
CA ILE A 58 3.78 9.34 -14.08
C ILE A 58 3.83 8.98 -15.56
N ALA A 59 4.67 8.02 -15.95
CA ALA A 59 4.82 7.64 -17.35
C ALA A 59 3.51 7.07 -17.93
N VAL A 60 2.89 6.10 -17.23
CA VAL A 60 1.71 5.39 -17.74
C VAL A 60 0.73 4.92 -16.66
N GLY A 61 1.20 4.64 -15.44
CA GLY A 61 0.40 3.94 -14.44
C GLY A 61 -0.86 4.70 -13.99
N ALA A 62 -0.78 6.03 -13.88
CA ALA A 62 -1.90 6.90 -13.56
C ALA A 62 -2.98 6.85 -14.64
N SER A 63 -2.58 6.90 -15.91
CA SER A 63 -3.48 6.82 -17.07
C SER A 63 -4.21 5.48 -17.10
N LEU A 64 -3.47 4.38 -17.03
CA LEU A 64 -4.05 3.04 -17.05
C LEU A 64 -5.01 2.78 -15.87
N ALA A 65 -4.81 3.47 -14.75
CA ALA A 65 -5.67 3.37 -13.57
C ALA A 65 -6.90 4.28 -13.67
N PHE A 66 -6.76 5.55 -14.08
CA PHE A 66 -7.78 6.58 -13.85
C PHE A 66 -8.27 7.32 -15.11
N SER A 67 -7.78 7.00 -16.30
CA SER A 67 -8.30 7.58 -17.55
C SER A 67 -9.21 6.60 -18.30
N GLY A 68 -10.00 7.14 -19.23
CA GLY A 68 -10.86 6.36 -20.11
C GLY A 68 -12.12 5.78 -19.46
N THR A 69 -12.86 5.00 -20.25
CA THR A 69 -14.14 4.36 -19.87
C THR A 69 -14.14 2.84 -20.07
N GLY A 70 -12.94 2.27 -20.25
CA GLY A 70 -12.76 0.83 -20.40
C GLY A 70 -13.28 0.06 -19.20
N LYS A 71 -13.63 -1.21 -19.39
CA LYS A 71 -14.04 -2.08 -18.27
C LYS A 71 -12.85 -2.66 -17.51
N PHE A 72 -11.75 -2.91 -18.22
CA PHE A 72 -10.63 -3.72 -17.73
C PHE A 72 -9.32 -2.93 -17.58
N ILE A 73 -9.17 -1.81 -18.27
CA ILE A 73 -8.00 -0.95 -18.18
C ILE A 73 -8.38 0.42 -18.73
N GLY A 74 -7.73 1.47 -18.21
CA GLY A 74 -7.81 2.81 -18.77
C GLY A 74 -7.12 2.92 -20.12
N ASP A 75 -7.04 4.16 -20.62
CA ASP A 75 -6.31 4.49 -21.86
C ASP A 75 -4.98 5.19 -21.54
N LEU A 76 -4.41 5.89 -22.53
CA LEU A 76 -3.13 6.60 -22.42
C LEU A 76 -3.29 8.12 -22.45
N ASP A 77 -4.50 8.66 -22.28
CA ASP A 77 -4.77 10.09 -22.39
C ASP A 77 -4.11 10.91 -21.25
N LEU A 78 -3.78 10.27 -20.11
CA LEU A 78 -3.02 10.88 -19.01
C LEU A 78 -1.55 10.42 -18.99
N ALA A 79 -1.03 9.81 -20.06
CA ALA A 79 0.37 9.40 -20.10
C ALA A 79 1.31 10.61 -19.96
N GLY A 80 2.29 10.48 -19.07
CA GLY A 80 3.22 11.58 -18.73
C GLY A 80 2.60 12.72 -17.92
N LEU A 81 1.32 12.64 -17.57
CA LEU A 81 0.57 13.69 -16.86
C LEU A 81 0.64 15.08 -17.53
N MET A 82 0.81 15.13 -18.87
CA MET A 82 1.19 16.36 -19.59
C MET A 82 0.19 17.50 -19.45
N ASP A 83 -1.11 17.19 -19.33
CA ASP A 83 -2.18 18.19 -19.27
C ASP A 83 -2.75 18.39 -17.84
N VAL A 84 -2.21 17.69 -16.85
CA VAL A 84 -2.71 17.74 -15.46
C VAL A 84 -2.17 18.98 -14.74
N GLY A 85 -3.05 19.72 -14.06
CA GLY A 85 -2.67 20.90 -13.26
C GLY A 85 -2.55 22.20 -14.07
N LEU A 86 -2.96 22.20 -15.33
CA LEU A 86 -3.01 23.40 -16.19
C LEU A 86 -4.35 24.16 -16.11
N GLY A 87 -5.16 23.90 -15.08
CA GLY A 87 -6.46 24.54 -14.83
C GLY A 87 -7.68 23.82 -15.44
N ASN A 88 -7.45 22.69 -16.13
CA ASN A 88 -8.52 21.78 -16.57
C ASN A 88 -8.62 20.63 -15.56
N GLU A 89 -9.62 20.67 -14.66
CA GLU A 89 -9.85 19.59 -13.69
C GLU A 89 -10.63 18.44 -14.36
N ILE A 90 -9.95 17.31 -14.51
CA ILE A 90 -10.42 16.05 -15.09
C ILE A 90 -11.26 15.29 -14.06
N PHE A 91 -10.86 15.28 -12.78
CA PHE A 91 -11.54 14.58 -11.69
C PHE A 91 -12.49 15.50 -10.90
N SER A 92 -13.33 16.25 -11.63
CA SER A 92 -14.23 17.29 -11.09
C SER A 92 -15.29 16.84 -10.07
N ALA A 93 -15.35 15.55 -9.75
CA ALA A 93 -16.27 14.98 -8.76
C ALA A 93 -15.90 15.34 -7.31
N ASN A 94 -14.64 15.72 -7.05
CA ASN A 94 -14.17 16.11 -5.72
C ASN A 94 -13.60 17.55 -5.74
N PRO A 95 -13.75 18.33 -4.67
CA PRO A 95 -13.24 19.69 -4.58
C PRO A 95 -11.74 19.75 -4.25
N ILE A 96 -10.93 18.98 -4.98
CA ILE A 96 -9.47 18.86 -4.81
C ILE A 96 -8.78 18.94 -6.17
N PRO A 97 -7.55 19.47 -6.27
CA PRO A 97 -6.81 19.49 -7.52
C PRO A 97 -6.48 18.07 -8.01
N ASP A 98 -6.58 17.82 -9.32
CA ASP A 98 -6.19 16.55 -9.94
C ASP A 98 -4.77 16.09 -9.57
N THR A 99 -3.84 17.05 -9.48
CA THR A 99 -2.46 16.78 -9.08
C THR A 99 -2.38 16.17 -7.68
N VAL A 100 -3.21 16.65 -6.75
CA VAL A 100 -3.27 16.18 -5.37
C VAL A 100 -3.91 14.80 -5.32
N PHE A 101 -4.99 14.59 -6.08
CA PHE A 101 -5.63 13.27 -6.21
C PHE A 101 -4.66 12.22 -6.75
N LEU A 102 -4.02 12.48 -7.89
CA LEU A 102 -3.12 11.52 -8.53
C LEU A 102 -1.86 11.23 -7.70
N MET A 103 -1.37 12.23 -6.95
CA MET A 103 -0.26 12.03 -6.03
C MET A 103 -0.67 11.25 -4.78
N PHE A 104 -1.89 11.44 -4.26
CA PHE A 104 -2.41 10.59 -3.19
C PHE A 104 -2.50 9.13 -3.64
N GLN A 105 -3.05 8.88 -4.83
CA GLN A 105 -3.16 7.53 -5.41
C GLN A 105 -1.79 6.88 -5.69
N LEU A 106 -0.80 7.66 -6.11
CA LEU A 106 0.58 7.18 -6.25
C LEU A 106 1.11 6.56 -4.96
N MET A 107 0.75 7.07 -3.78
CA MET A 107 1.26 6.52 -2.52
C MET A 107 0.77 5.08 -2.29
N PHE A 108 -0.45 4.76 -2.74
CA PHE A 108 -0.98 3.39 -2.74
C PHE A 108 -0.22 2.51 -3.75
N ALA A 109 0.07 3.06 -4.93
CA ALA A 109 0.87 2.36 -5.94
C ALA A 109 2.27 2.01 -5.44
N ILE A 110 2.91 2.90 -4.68
CA ILE A 110 4.24 2.70 -4.08
C ILE A 110 4.22 1.62 -3.00
N ILE A 111 3.27 1.70 -2.05
CA ILE A 111 3.26 0.79 -0.89
C ILE A 111 2.86 -0.64 -1.26
N THR A 112 2.06 -0.82 -2.31
CA THR A 112 1.56 -2.15 -2.67
C THR A 112 2.66 -3.16 -3.02
N PRO A 113 3.62 -2.88 -3.92
CA PRO A 113 4.76 -3.77 -4.12
C PRO A 113 5.67 -3.85 -2.89
N ALA A 114 5.76 -2.81 -2.06
CA ALA A 114 6.52 -2.89 -0.80
C ALA A 114 5.97 -3.96 0.17
N LEU A 115 4.65 -4.22 0.17
CA LEU A 115 4.05 -5.35 0.91
C LEU A 115 4.54 -6.72 0.40
N ILE A 116 4.75 -6.84 -0.91
CA ILE A 116 5.24 -8.07 -1.55
C ILE A 116 6.70 -8.35 -1.16
N ALA A 117 7.50 -7.30 -0.89
CA ALA A 117 8.93 -7.41 -0.61
C ALA A 117 9.22 -8.34 0.58
N GLY A 118 8.40 -8.28 1.63
CA GLY A 118 8.53 -9.12 2.81
C GLY A 118 8.44 -10.62 2.51
N ALA A 119 7.61 -10.99 1.54
CA ALA A 119 7.46 -12.38 1.12
C ALA A 119 8.70 -12.86 0.35
N VAL A 120 9.22 -12.09 -0.61
CA VAL A 120 10.37 -12.51 -1.44
C VAL A 120 11.74 -12.21 -0.84
N ALA A 121 11.75 -11.64 0.36
CA ALA A 121 12.93 -11.40 1.16
C ALA A 121 13.86 -12.61 1.19
N GLU A 122 15.16 -12.35 0.95
CA GLU A 122 16.25 -13.34 1.02
C GLU A 122 16.22 -14.46 -0.04
N ARG A 123 15.31 -14.41 -1.02
CA ARG A 123 15.17 -15.46 -2.05
C ARG A 123 14.95 -14.95 -3.48
N MET A 124 15.03 -13.64 -3.70
CA MET A 124 14.95 -13.02 -5.02
C MET A 124 16.15 -12.11 -5.26
N LYS A 125 16.70 -12.11 -6.48
CA LYS A 125 17.75 -11.17 -6.87
C LYS A 125 17.18 -9.75 -6.94
N PHE A 126 17.95 -8.74 -6.54
CA PHE A 126 17.50 -7.34 -6.58
C PHE A 126 17.11 -6.87 -7.99
N THR A 127 17.86 -7.27 -9.02
CA THR A 127 17.53 -6.94 -10.42
C THR A 127 16.21 -7.57 -10.85
N ALA A 128 15.93 -8.81 -10.43
CA ALA A 128 14.66 -9.47 -10.68
C ALA A 128 13.51 -8.75 -9.94
N TRP A 129 13.76 -8.28 -8.71
CA TRP A 129 12.79 -7.48 -7.95
C TRP A 129 12.42 -6.18 -8.68
N VAL A 130 13.42 -5.44 -9.16
CA VAL A 130 13.23 -4.19 -9.92
C VAL A 130 12.39 -4.42 -11.17
N VAL A 131 12.73 -5.43 -11.97
CA VAL A 131 11.96 -5.77 -13.18
C VAL A 131 10.54 -6.20 -12.82
N PHE A 132 10.39 -7.02 -11.79
CA PHE A 132 9.10 -7.49 -11.33
C PHE A 132 8.18 -6.34 -10.93
N ILE A 133 8.61 -5.41 -10.07
CA ILE A 133 7.73 -4.34 -9.58
C ILE A 133 7.31 -3.38 -10.70
N VAL A 134 8.17 -3.13 -11.70
CA VAL A 134 7.82 -2.32 -12.87
C VAL A 134 6.70 -2.98 -13.68
N ILE A 135 6.91 -4.23 -14.06
CA ILE A 135 5.94 -4.98 -14.87
C ILE A 135 4.65 -5.15 -14.08
N TRP A 136 4.76 -5.57 -12.82
CA TRP A 136 3.62 -5.83 -11.94
C TRP A 136 2.79 -4.57 -11.70
N SER A 137 3.41 -3.41 -11.52
CA SER A 137 2.67 -2.15 -11.37
C SER A 137 1.86 -1.80 -12.62
N ILE A 138 2.38 -2.08 -13.82
CA ILE A 138 1.68 -1.79 -15.08
C ILE A 138 0.58 -2.82 -15.36
N VAL A 139 0.86 -4.12 -15.21
CA VAL A 139 -0.03 -5.19 -15.68
C VAL A 139 -0.95 -5.76 -14.62
N VAL A 140 -0.70 -5.47 -13.34
CA VAL A 140 -1.51 -5.97 -12.22
C VAL A 140 -2.08 -4.80 -11.41
N TYR A 141 -1.22 -3.92 -10.88
CA TYR A 141 -1.69 -2.85 -10.01
C TYR A 141 -2.60 -1.86 -10.73
N SER A 142 -2.16 -1.25 -11.84
CA SER A 142 -2.95 -0.26 -12.56
C SER A 142 -4.30 -0.83 -13.05
N PRO A 143 -4.39 -2.04 -13.66
CA PRO A 143 -5.68 -2.65 -13.98
C PRO A 143 -6.55 -2.88 -12.76
N MET A 144 -5.99 -3.38 -11.65
CA MET A 144 -6.76 -3.60 -10.41
C MET A 144 -7.31 -2.28 -9.85
N ALA A 145 -6.49 -1.22 -9.83
CA ALA A 145 -6.92 0.12 -9.44
C ALA A 145 -8.02 0.64 -10.38
N HIS A 146 -7.91 0.41 -11.69
CA HIS A 146 -8.93 0.77 -12.65
C HIS A 146 -10.26 0.03 -12.40
N TRP A 147 -10.19 -1.28 -12.16
CA TRP A 147 -11.37 -2.10 -11.91
C TRP A 147 -12.19 -1.57 -10.73
N VAL A 148 -11.51 -1.17 -9.65
CA VAL A 148 -12.13 -0.85 -8.37
C VAL A 148 -12.37 0.65 -8.17
N TRP A 149 -11.43 1.51 -8.56
CA TRP A 149 -11.47 2.95 -8.30
C TRP A 149 -11.60 3.80 -9.58
N GLY A 150 -11.04 3.34 -10.69
CA GLY A 150 -10.99 4.08 -11.96
C GLY A 150 -12.24 3.96 -12.84
N GLY A 151 -13.36 3.45 -12.32
CA GLY A 151 -14.60 3.31 -13.10
C GLY A 151 -14.71 2.02 -13.92
N GLY A 152 -13.84 1.04 -13.69
CA GLY A 152 -13.90 -0.27 -14.35
C GLY A 152 -15.05 -1.17 -13.88
N PHE A 153 -15.00 -2.45 -14.25
CA PHE A 153 -16.13 -3.37 -14.07
C PHE A 153 -16.47 -3.68 -12.60
N ILE A 154 -15.49 -3.69 -11.68
CA ILE A 154 -15.77 -3.92 -10.26
C ILE A 154 -16.52 -2.72 -9.67
N ALA A 155 -16.11 -1.50 -10.02
CA ALA A 155 -16.77 -0.27 -9.60
C ALA A 155 -18.21 -0.16 -10.15
N THR A 156 -18.39 -0.47 -11.44
CA THR A 156 -19.65 -0.16 -12.16
C THR A 156 -20.65 -1.31 -12.20
N GLN A 157 -20.19 -2.56 -12.31
CA GLN A 157 -21.04 -3.74 -12.51
C GLN A 157 -21.16 -4.57 -11.23
N VAL A 158 -20.03 -4.91 -10.60
CA VAL A 158 -20.02 -5.70 -9.35
C VAL A 158 -20.42 -4.84 -8.16
N LYS A 159 -20.04 -3.55 -8.18
CA LYS A 159 -20.26 -2.58 -7.10
C LYS A 159 -19.69 -3.04 -5.76
N ALA A 160 -18.51 -3.66 -5.80
CA ALA A 160 -17.81 -4.06 -4.58
C ALA A 160 -17.39 -2.82 -3.78
N VAL A 161 -17.57 -2.86 -2.46
CA VAL A 161 -17.17 -1.76 -1.57
C VAL A 161 -15.73 -1.96 -1.14
N ASP A 162 -14.83 -1.14 -1.68
CA ASP A 162 -13.42 -1.09 -1.28
C ASP A 162 -13.00 0.35 -1.01
N PHE A 163 -13.11 0.75 0.26
CA PHE A 163 -12.95 2.14 0.68
C PHE A 163 -11.50 2.63 0.56
N ALA A 164 -10.51 1.81 0.93
CA ALA A 164 -9.11 2.21 1.00
C ALA A 164 -8.14 1.16 0.43
N GLY A 165 -8.61 0.10 -0.24
CA GLY A 165 -7.72 -0.80 -0.97
C GLY A 165 -7.54 -2.17 -0.35
N GLY A 166 -8.58 -2.68 0.32
CA GLY A 166 -8.68 -4.10 0.67
C GLY A 166 -8.45 -5.00 -0.54
N LEU A 167 -9.07 -4.67 -1.68
CA LEU A 167 -8.86 -5.37 -2.95
C LEU A 167 -7.60 -4.88 -3.63
N VAL A 168 -7.48 -3.56 -3.86
CA VAL A 168 -6.43 -2.99 -4.74
C VAL A 168 -5.01 -3.14 -4.17
N VAL A 169 -4.87 -3.03 -2.85
CA VAL A 169 -3.58 -3.07 -2.15
C VAL A 169 -3.37 -4.42 -1.48
N HIS A 170 -4.19 -4.78 -0.50
CA HIS A 170 -3.87 -5.87 0.42
C HIS A 170 -4.06 -7.26 -0.20
N ILE A 171 -5.25 -7.55 -0.76
CA ILE A 171 -5.51 -8.83 -1.42
C ILE A 171 -4.63 -8.98 -2.66
N ASN A 172 -4.45 -7.91 -3.44
CA ASN A 172 -3.60 -7.89 -4.63
C ASN A 172 -2.13 -8.23 -4.29
N ALA A 173 -1.54 -7.53 -3.33
CA ALA A 173 -0.18 -7.81 -2.87
C ALA A 173 -0.07 -9.20 -2.23
N GLY A 174 -1.06 -9.63 -1.44
CA GLY A 174 -1.09 -10.96 -0.84
C GLY A 174 -1.12 -12.09 -1.87
N ALA A 175 -1.94 -11.96 -2.92
CA ALA A 175 -2.00 -12.91 -4.02
C ALA A 175 -0.68 -12.95 -4.81
N ALA A 176 -0.10 -11.79 -5.11
CA ALA A 176 1.20 -11.71 -5.77
C ALA A 176 2.32 -12.32 -4.93
N ALA A 177 2.33 -12.04 -3.62
CA ALA A 177 3.25 -12.64 -2.66
C ALA A 177 3.13 -14.17 -2.65
N LEU A 178 1.91 -14.72 -2.59
CA LEU A 178 1.67 -16.16 -2.65
C LEU A 178 2.18 -16.77 -3.96
N ALA A 179 1.86 -16.16 -5.11
CA ALA A 179 2.35 -16.62 -6.41
C ALA A 179 3.89 -16.66 -6.45
N LEU A 180 4.56 -15.62 -5.97
CA LEU A 180 6.02 -15.58 -5.90
C LEU A 180 6.60 -16.62 -4.92
N VAL A 181 5.94 -16.85 -3.77
CA VAL A 181 6.35 -17.90 -2.82
C VAL A 181 6.32 -19.27 -3.50
N LEU A 182 5.29 -19.56 -4.28
CA LEU A 182 5.13 -20.84 -4.99
C LEU A 182 6.19 -21.03 -6.08
N VAL A 183 6.56 -19.97 -6.79
CA VAL A 183 7.58 -20.03 -7.86
C VAL A 183 9.01 -20.07 -7.30
N LEU A 184 9.32 -19.24 -6.30
CA LEU A 184 10.68 -19.13 -5.74
C LEU A 184 11.01 -20.28 -4.77
N GLY A 185 9.99 -20.91 -4.17
CA GLY A 185 10.18 -21.97 -3.19
C GLY A 185 10.64 -21.49 -1.80
N PRO A 186 10.93 -22.42 -0.88
CA PRO A 186 11.22 -22.11 0.52
C PRO A 186 12.57 -21.39 0.71
N ARG A 187 12.67 -20.60 1.78
CA ARG A 187 13.93 -19.93 2.16
C ARG A 187 15.01 -20.95 2.50
N VAL A 188 16.27 -20.63 2.19
CA VAL A 188 17.42 -21.48 2.56
C VAL A 188 17.48 -21.65 4.09
N GLY A 189 17.33 -22.90 4.54
CA GLY A 189 17.33 -23.29 5.95
C GLY A 189 15.94 -23.42 6.59
N TRP A 190 14.86 -23.14 5.85
CA TRP A 190 13.50 -23.41 6.30
C TRP A 190 13.34 -24.89 6.71
N GLY A 191 12.73 -25.14 7.87
CA GLY A 191 12.58 -26.48 8.44
C GLY A 191 13.86 -27.14 8.98
N LYS A 192 15.04 -26.53 8.76
CA LYS A 192 16.34 -27.06 9.22
C LYS A 192 16.95 -26.26 10.37
N GLN A 193 16.63 -24.98 10.48
CA GLN A 193 17.11 -24.08 11.54
C GLN A 193 16.03 -23.10 11.97
N VAL A 194 16.08 -22.67 13.24
CA VAL A 194 15.18 -21.63 13.75
C VAL A 194 15.58 -20.28 13.14
N ILE A 195 14.75 -19.75 12.25
CA ILE A 195 14.94 -18.41 11.69
C ILE A 195 14.27 -17.41 12.63
N ARG A 196 15.07 -16.70 13.43
CA ARG A 196 14.56 -15.66 14.34
C ARG A 196 14.66 -14.28 13.68
N PRO A 197 13.71 -13.36 13.96
CA PRO A 197 13.86 -11.94 13.68
C PRO A 197 15.20 -11.44 14.23
N HIS A 198 15.95 -10.67 13.43
CA HIS A 198 17.23 -10.13 13.90
C HIS A 198 17.04 -8.93 14.84
N SER A 199 15.92 -8.22 14.75
CA SER A 199 15.61 -7.07 15.60
C SER A 199 14.11 -6.82 15.72
N LEU A 200 13.52 -7.29 16.83
CA LEU A 200 12.13 -6.96 17.18
C LEU A 200 11.91 -5.45 17.42
N PRO A 201 12.84 -4.69 18.04
CA PRO A 201 12.68 -3.23 18.16
C PRO A 201 12.48 -2.53 16.80
N LEU A 202 13.20 -2.94 15.76
CA LEU A 202 13.01 -2.40 14.41
C LEU A 202 11.65 -2.79 13.83
N THR A 203 11.21 -4.04 14.05
CA THR A 203 9.87 -4.46 13.64
C THR A 203 8.78 -3.63 14.32
N ILE A 204 8.92 -3.35 15.62
CA ILE A 204 7.96 -2.52 16.38
C ILE A 204 7.99 -1.06 15.90
N LEU A 205 9.17 -0.51 15.63
CA LEU A 205 9.29 0.83 15.03
C LEU A 205 8.54 0.89 13.69
N GLY A 206 8.77 -0.09 12.81
CA GLY A 206 8.07 -0.21 11.54
C GLY A 206 6.55 -0.30 11.72
N ALA A 207 6.08 -1.13 12.65
CA ALA A 207 4.66 -1.26 12.97
C ALA A 207 4.04 0.06 13.48
N GLY A 208 4.76 0.81 14.31
CA GLY A 208 4.32 2.13 14.77
C GLY A 208 4.21 3.14 13.62
N MET A 209 5.16 3.12 12.68
CA MET A 209 5.12 3.94 11.47
C MET A 209 3.96 3.55 10.56
N LEU A 210 3.68 2.25 10.42
CA LEU A 210 2.53 1.74 9.67
C LEU A 210 1.23 2.22 10.28
N TRP A 211 1.02 2.01 11.59
CA TRP A 211 -0.19 2.44 12.28
C TRP A 211 -0.39 3.96 12.13
N PHE A 212 0.66 4.75 12.34
CA PHE A 212 0.61 6.20 12.18
C PHE A 212 0.24 6.62 10.75
N GLY A 213 0.90 6.03 9.74
CA GLY A 213 0.62 6.34 8.34
C GLY A 213 -0.75 5.87 7.87
N TRP A 214 -1.28 4.78 8.47
CA TRP A 214 -2.58 4.20 8.12
C TRP A 214 -3.75 5.17 8.33
N PHE A 215 -3.59 6.16 9.21
CA PHE A 215 -4.56 7.23 9.34
C PHE A 215 -4.74 8.00 8.03
N GLY A 216 -3.65 8.36 7.35
CA GLY A 216 -3.71 8.98 6.01
C GLY A 216 -4.24 8.01 4.95
N PHE A 217 -3.90 6.72 5.06
CA PHE A 217 -4.36 5.69 4.13
C PHE A 217 -5.89 5.55 4.14
N ASN A 218 -6.48 5.34 5.33
CA ASN A 218 -7.93 5.15 5.43
C ASN A 218 -8.67 6.48 5.41
N SER A 219 -8.33 7.42 6.28
CA SER A 219 -9.10 8.67 6.41
C SER A 219 -8.89 9.62 5.22
N GLY A 220 -7.73 9.57 4.57
CA GLY A 220 -7.51 10.27 3.29
C GLY A 220 -8.32 9.70 2.12
N SER A 221 -8.71 8.42 2.17
CA SER A 221 -9.55 7.79 1.14
C SER A 221 -11.00 8.30 1.11
N ALA A 222 -11.39 9.14 2.08
CA ALA A 222 -12.61 9.94 1.99
C ALA A 222 -12.52 11.09 0.98
N LEU A 223 -11.33 11.38 0.45
CA LEU A 223 -11.03 12.46 -0.52
C LEU A 223 -11.39 13.88 -0.06
N GLY A 224 -11.56 14.07 1.25
CA GLY A 224 -11.82 15.36 1.87
C GLY A 224 -11.94 15.29 3.39
N ALA A 225 -11.81 16.43 4.06
CA ALA A 225 -11.97 16.62 5.49
C ALA A 225 -13.46 16.63 5.85
N SER A 226 -14.04 15.43 5.95
CA SER A 226 -15.48 15.21 6.08
C SER A 226 -15.83 14.33 7.29
N PRO A 227 -17.13 14.19 7.66
CA PRO A 227 -17.56 13.21 8.65
C PRO A 227 -17.14 11.77 8.33
N ILE A 228 -17.08 11.41 7.04
CA ILE A 228 -16.61 10.09 6.58
C ILE A 228 -15.12 9.94 6.89
N ALA A 229 -14.31 10.98 6.68
CA ALA A 229 -12.90 10.96 7.07
C ALA A 229 -12.74 10.76 8.58
N GLY A 230 -13.55 11.45 9.39
CA GLY A 230 -13.56 11.28 10.85
C GLY A 230 -13.94 9.87 11.29
N GLN A 231 -14.96 9.28 10.66
CA GLN A 231 -15.37 7.89 10.90
C GLN A 231 -14.25 6.90 10.52
N ALA A 232 -13.65 7.07 9.34
CA ALA A 232 -12.54 6.23 8.88
C ALA A 232 -11.33 6.32 9.83
N PHE A 233 -11.00 7.51 10.33
CA PHE A 233 -9.93 7.70 11.30
C PHE A 233 -10.21 6.92 12.61
N MET A 234 -11.41 7.11 13.17
CA MET A 234 -11.84 6.44 14.40
C MET A 234 -11.84 4.91 14.25
N THR A 235 -12.46 4.41 13.18
CA THR A 235 -12.56 2.96 12.92
C THR A 235 -11.20 2.33 12.65
N THR A 236 -10.27 3.04 12.00
CA THR A 236 -8.87 2.60 11.84
C THR A 236 -8.19 2.34 13.18
N HIS A 237 -8.29 3.29 14.12
CA HIS A 237 -7.65 3.12 15.43
C HIS A 237 -8.30 2.00 16.25
N VAL A 238 -9.63 1.97 16.29
CA VAL A 238 -10.37 0.97 17.06
C VAL A 238 -10.14 -0.44 16.51
N ALA A 239 -10.17 -0.62 15.18
CA ALA A 239 -9.93 -1.92 14.55
C ALA A 239 -8.52 -2.44 14.86
N ALA A 240 -7.48 -1.62 14.65
CA ALA A 240 -6.10 -2.00 14.95
C ALA A 240 -5.90 -2.35 16.44
N ALA A 241 -6.50 -1.58 17.36
CA ALA A 241 -6.40 -1.84 18.79
C ALA A 241 -7.11 -3.15 19.21
N VAL A 242 -8.28 -3.43 18.63
CA VAL A 242 -9.01 -4.68 18.87
C VAL A 242 -8.25 -5.86 18.28
N ALA A 243 -7.76 -5.77 17.05
CA ALA A 243 -7.04 -6.85 16.38
C ALA A 243 -5.70 -7.16 17.08
N ALA A 244 -4.92 -6.14 17.47
CA ALA A 244 -3.70 -6.31 18.26
C ALA A 244 -3.95 -7.03 19.59
N THR A 245 -4.98 -6.60 20.32
CA THR A 245 -5.37 -7.22 21.60
C THR A 245 -5.90 -8.63 21.41
N ALA A 246 -6.75 -8.86 20.41
CA ALA A 246 -7.33 -10.17 20.11
C ALA A 246 -6.24 -11.18 19.71
N TRP A 247 -5.27 -10.77 18.90
CA TRP A 247 -4.13 -11.61 18.54
C TRP A 247 -3.29 -11.96 19.75
N MET A 248 -2.99 -10.97 20.59
CA MET A 248 -2.25 -11.19 21.83
C MET A 248 -2.97 -12.20 22.75
N LEU A 249 -4.29 -12.08 22.90
CA LEU A 249 -5.09 -13.04 23.67
C LEU A 249 -5.08 -14.44 23.04
N ALA A 250 -5.21 -14.54 21.72
CA ALA A 250 -5.12 -15.80 21.00
C ALA A 250 -3.74 -16.47 21.18
N GLU A 251 -2.65 -15.71 21.23
CA GLU A 251 -1.32 -16.23 21.57
C GLU A 251 -1.23 -16.72 23.02
N VAL A 252 -1.83 -16.03 23.98
CA VAL A 252 -1.88 -16.51 25.36
C VAL A 252 -2.65 -17.83 25.44
N MET A 253 -3.78 -17.95 24.75
CA MET A 253 -4.60 -19.17 24.74
C MET A 253 -3.90 -20.36 24.07
N SER A 254 -3.10 -20.12 23.04
CA SER A 254 -2.41 -21.18 22.28
C SER A 254 -1.02 -21.52 22.81
N ASN A 255 -0.26 -20.51 23.26
CA ASN A 255 1.17 -20.60 23.57
C ASN A 255 1.52 -20.23 25.04
N GLY A 256 0.52 -19.83 25.84
CA GLY A 256 0.67 -19.55 27.28
C GLY A 256 1.28 -18.19 27.63
N LYS A 257 1.73 -17.40 26.66
CA LYS A 257 2.31 -16.06 26.89
C LYS A 257 2.14 -15.14 25.67
N PRO A 258 1.97 -13.83 25.89
CA PRO A 258 1.89 -12.88 24.79
C PRO A 258 3.29 -12.63 24.20
N THR A 259 3.34 -12.27 22.92
CA THR A 259 4.58 -11.79 22.29
C THR A 259 4.41 -10.39 21.72
N THR A 260 5.48 -9.61 21.75
CA THR A 260 5.47 -8.28 21.12
C THR A 260 5.26 -8.36 19.63
N LEU A 261 5.81 -9.40 18.98
CA LEU A 261 5.59 -9.67 17.55
C LEU A 261 4.12 -9.99 17.27
N GLY A 262 3.45 -10.75 18.13
CA GLY A 262 2.03 -11.06 18.03
C GLY A 262 1.17 -9.81 18.14
N PHE A 263 1.42 -8.94 19.11
CA PHE A 263 0.68 -7.68 19.25
C PHE A 263 0.80 -6.79 18.01
N VAL A 264 2.01 -6.59 17.48
CA VAL A 264 2.20 -5.77 16.27
C VAL A 264 1.71 -6.46 14.99
N SER A 265 1.73 -7.79 14.92
CA SER A 265 1.13 -8.54 13.81
C SER A 265 -0.38 -8.41 13.81
N GLY A 266 -1.00 -8.52 14.99
CA GLY A 266 -2.43 -8.27 15.16
C GLY A 266 -2.83 -6.83 14.86
N GLY A 267 -2.00 -5.84 15.18
CA GLY A 267 -2.28 -4.44 14.82
C GLY A 267 -2.24 -4.15 13.31
N VAL A 268 -1.58 -5.00 12.52
CA VAL A 268 -1.53 -4.92 11.05
C VAL A 268 -2.61 -5.77 10.39
N ALA A 269 -3.10 -6.80 11.08
CA ALA A 269 -4.13 -7.74 10.60
C ALA A 269 -5.52 -7.12 10.60
#